data_AF-A0A5R8ZLV7-F1
#
_entry.id   AF-A0A5R8ZLV7-F1
#
_cell.length_a   1.000
_cell.length_b   1.000
_cell.length_c   1.000
_cell.angle_alpha   90.00
_cell.angle_beta   90.00
_cell.angle_gamma   90.00
#
_symmetry.space_group_name_H-M   'P 1'
#
loop_
_entity.id
_entity.type
_entity.pdbx_description
1 polymer ?
#
loop_
_entity_poly.entity_id
_entity_poly.type
_entity_poly.pdbx_seq_one_letter_code
_entity_poly.pdbx_strand_id
1 'polypeptide(L)' 'SITGVQSGLCIDASGAATANGTKLQLYSCHGGTNQKWTWSR' A
#
# COMPACT_ATOMS: atom_id res chain seq x y z
N SER A 1 5.11 -1.49 6.10
CA SER A 1 4.18 -1.87 5.03
C SER A 1 3.23 -2.93 5.56
N ILE A 2 2.08 -3.09 4.92
CA ILE A 2 1.18 -4.22 5.17
C ILE A 2 1.36 -5.18 3.99
N THR A 3 1.77 -6.41 4.25
CA THR A 3 2.10 -7.41 3.23
C THR A 3 1.15 -8.61 3.32
N GLY A 4 0.59 -9.02 2.18
CA GLY A 4 -0.26 -10.20 2.10
C GLY A 4 0.58 -11.49 2.21
N VAL A 5 0.19 -12.40 3.12
CA VAL A 5 0.97 -13.61 3.40
C VAL A 5 1.06 -14.55 2.19
N GLN A 6 -0.04 -14.72 1.44
CA GLN A 6 -0.06 -15.63 0.30
C GLN A 6 0.68 -15.08 -0.92
N SER A 7 0.54 -13.79 -1.21
CA SER A 7 1.11 -13.17 -2.42
C SER A 7 2.51 -12.61 -2.21
N GLY A 8 2.89 -12.27 -0.98
CA GLY A 8 4.10 -11.49 -0.69
C GLY A 8 4.03 -10.03 -1.16
N LEU A 9 2.88 -9.57 -1.66
CA LEU A 9 2.68 -8.22 -2.18
C LEU A 9 2.26 -7.23 -1.08
N CYS A 10 2.59 -5.96 -1.28
CA CYS A 10 2.28 -4.89 -0.36
C CYS A 10 1.00 -4.14 -0.75
N ILE A 11 0.26 -3.65 0.24
CA ILE A 11 -0.80 -2.66 0.02
C ILE A 11 -0.17 -1.35 -0.45
N ASP A 12 -0.57 -0.89 -1.63
CA ASP A 12 0.01 0.24 -2.37
C ASP A 12 -1.10 1.21 -2.79
N ALA A 13 -0.92 2.51 -2.54
CA ALA A 13 -1.80 3.55 -3.10
C ALA A 13 -1.43 3.78 -4.58
N SER A 14 -2.40 3.51 -5.47
CA SER A 14 -2.15 3.43 -6.90
C SER A 14 -1.59 4.73 -7.48
N GLY A 15 -0.51 4.61 -8.25
CA GLY A 15 0.20 5.74 -8.84
C GLY A 15 0.83 6.69 -7.82
N ALA A 16 1.02 6.25 -6.57
CA ALA A 16 1.42 7.11 -5.44
C ALA A 16 0.49 8.31 -5.20
N ALA A 17 -0.77 8.22 -5.63
CA ALA A 17 -1.75 9.28 -5.44
C ALA A 17 -2.12 9.46 -3.96
N THR A 18 -2.40 10.70 -3.57
CA THR A 18 -2.69 11.10 -2.19
C THR A 18 -4.13 11.60 -1.99
N ALA A 19 -4.91 11.68 -3.06
CA ALA A 19 -6.28 12.17 -3.00
C ALA A 19 -7.21 11.16 -2.30
N ASN A 20 -8.23 11.66 -1.61
CA ASN A 20 -9.28 10.81 -1.05
C ASN A 20 -9.96 9.99 -2.15
N GLY A 21 -10.21 8.71 -1.88
CA GLY A 21 -10.75 7.78 -2.88
C GLY A 21 -9.69 7.18 -3.82
N THR A 22 -8.39 7.48 -3.62
CA THR A 22 -7.31 6.75 -4.30
C THR A 22 -7.49 5.25 -4.08
N LYS A 23 -7.53 4.49 -5.18
CA LYS A 23 -7.67 3.04 -5.12
C LYS A 23 -6.39 2.41 -4.55
N LEU A 24 -6.58 1.42 -3.69
CA LEU A 24 -5.49 0.57 -3.22
C LEU A 24 -5.36 -0.66 -4.11
N GLN A 25 -4.13 -1.14 -4.24
CA GLN A 25 -3.79 -2.34 -5.01
C GLN A 25 -2.77 -3.18 -4.25
N LEU A 26 -2.68 -4.46 -4.60
CA LEU A 26 -1.55 -5.31 -4.23
C LEU A 26 -0.47 -5.14 -5.29
N TYR A 27 0.70 -4.67 -4.88
CA TYR A 27 1.81 -4.40 -5.78
C TYR A 27 3.14 -4.85 -5.17
N SER A 28 4.15 -5.00 -6.02
CA SER A 28 5.50 -5.35 -5.61
C SER A 28 5.98 -4.40 -4.50
N CYS A 29 6.47 -4.98 -3.40
CA CYS A 29 6.99 -4.19 -2.29
C CYS A 29 8.26 -3.46 -2.74
N HIS A 30 8.25 -2.13 -2.70
CA HIS A 30 9.39 -1.28 -3.08
C HIS A 30 9.77 -0.25 -2.01
N GLY A 31 9.03 -0.19 -0.91
CA GLY A 31 9.37 0.65 0.25
C GLY A 31 9.02 2.13 0.10
N GLY A 32 8.36 2.51 -1.00
CA GLY A 32 7.82 3.85 -1.22
C GLY A 32 6.83 4.27 -0.13
N THR A 33 6.66 5.58 0.02
CA THR A 33 5.76 6.16 1.03
C THR A 33 4.30 5.74 0.81
N ASN A 34 3.90 5.49 -0.44
CA ASN A 34 2.58 4.99 -0.81
C ASN A 34 2.34 3.51 -0.40
N GLN A 35 3.32 2.85 0.26
CA GLN A 35 3.20 1.51 0.85
C GLN A 35 3.36 1.53 2.39
N LYS A 36 3.38 2.72 3.01
CA LYS A 36 3.51 2.90 4.47
C LYS A 36 2.18 3.31 5.07
N TRP A 37 1.68 2.48 5.98
CA TRP A 37 0.37 2.66 6.60
C TRP A 37 0.53 2.68 8.11
N THR A 38 -0.10 3.65 8.75
CA THR A 38 -0.25 3.72 10.21
C THR A 38 -1.68 3.34 10.57
N TRP A 39 -1.83 2.47 11.57
CA TRP A 39 -3.12 2.15 12.14
C TRP A 39 -3.22 2.82 13.51
N SER A 40 -4.31 3.54 13.74
CA SER A 40 -4.73 4.02 15.06
C SER A 40 -5.77 3.07 15.62
N ARG A 41 -5.75 2.84 16.94
CA ARG A 41 -6.79 2.08 17.64
C ARG A 41 -8.13 2.80 17.62
#